data_AF-A0A7X6K4X9-F1
#
_entry.id   AF-A0A7X6K4X9-F1
#
_cell.length_a   1.000
_cell.length_b   1.000
_cell.length_c   1.000
_cell.angle_alpha   90.00
_cell.angle_beta   90.00
_cell.angle_gamma   90.00
#
_symmetry.space_group_name_H-M   'P 1'
#
loop_
_entity.id
_entity.type
_entity.pdbx_description
1 polymer ?
#
loop_
_entity_poly.entity_id
_entity_poly.type
_entity_poly.pdbx_seq_one_letter_code
_entity_poly.pdbx_strand_id
1 'polypeptide(L)'
;MRSLGNNSLPPAATSAPRGWPFKAGNIGMAVMVLVFLVAVVFAANQNDVIGWIVAIISLGWLVLAAFVVFGVRGATRKAREKFATIQADLAGQASRHGSGPHGGTELVEEEVTRINAVRDQKLDHSFKIVQVQARVIRDYLGKDSGMVERALETIEITAHNGRGMIKKDDGGEPVSGTVVN
;
A
#
# COMPACT_ATOMS: atom_id res chain seq x y z
N MET A 1 18.29 6.65 -62.18
CA MET A 1 18.50 7.32 -60.88
C MET A 1 19.55 6.56 -60.11
N ARG A 2 20.69 7.21 -59.84
CA ARG A 2 21.77 6.69 -58.98
C ARG A 2 21.35 6.92 -57.51
N SER A 3 21.45 5.89 -56.69
CA SER A 3 21.83 6.02 -55.28
C SER A 3 22.29 4.66 -54.76
N LEU A 4 23.61 4.46 -54.77
CA LEU A 4 24.28 3.44 -53.99
C LEU A 4 24.59 4.09 -52.64
N GLY A 5 23.79 3.78 -51.63
CA GLY A 5 24.03 4.20 -50.25
C GLY A 5 24.55 3.03 -49.43
N ASN A 6 25.79 2.61 -49.67
CA ASN A 6 26.50 1.68 -48.79
C ASN A 6 27.52 2.46 -47.96
N ASN A 7 27.09 3.01 -46.83
CA ASN A 7 27.97 3.54 -45.79
C ASN A 7 27.82 2.67 -44.55
N SER A 8 28.43 1.50 -44.60
CA SER A 8 28.75 0.69 -43.41
C SER A 8 29.90 1.37 -42.64
N LEU A 9 29.54 2.27 -41.72
CA LEU A 9 30.39 2.70 -40.63
C LEU A 9 29.98 1.92 -39.37
N PRO A 10 30.89 1.20 -38.70
CA PRO A 10 30.58 0.60 -37.41
C PRO A 10 30.60 1.71 -36.34
N PRO A 11 29.50 2.00 -35.63
CA PRO A 11 29.64 2.71 -34.38
C PRO A 11 30.28 1.76 -33.39
N ALA A 12 31.44 2.18 -32.90
CA ALA A 12 32.22 1.52 -31.86
C ALA A 12 31.31 1.02 -30.73
N ALA A 13 31.44 -0.26 -30.40
CA ALA A 13 30.92 -0.84 -29.17
C ALA A 13 31.68 -0.24 -27.98
N THR A 14 31.34 1.00 -27.62
CA THR A 14 31.70 1.55 -26.32
C THR A 14 30.77 0.90 -25.31
N SER A 15 31.22 -0.25 -24.81
CA SER A 15 30.71 -0.91 -23.62
C SER A 15 30.84 0.07 -22.46
N ALA A 16 29.82 0.90 -22.22
CA ALA A 16 29.72 1.62 -20.97
C ALA A 16 29.66 0.55 -19.86
N PRO A 17 30.53 0.59 -18.83
CA PRO A 17 30.40 -0.31 -17.70
C PRO A 17 29.05 -0.02 -17.06
N ARG A 18 28.12 -0.94 -17.26
CA ARG A 18 26.80 -0.96 -16.66
C ARG A 18 27.02 -0.92 -15.15
N GLY A 19 26.78 0.26 -14.58
CA GLY A 19 26.95 0.54 -13.16
C GLY A 19 26.41 -0.61 -12.33
N TRP A 20 27.26 -1.09 -11.44
CA TRP A 20 26.99 -2.14 -10.48
C TRP A 20 25.62 -1.91 -9.82
N PRO A 21 24.65 -2.83 -9.90
CA PRO A 21 23.39 -2.69 -9.18
C PRO A 21 23.61 -3.11 -7.73
N PHE A 22 24.54 -2.45 -7.03
CA PHE A 22 24.48 -2.48 -5.58
C PHE A 22 23.31 -1.62 -5.17
N LYS A 23 22.29 -2.30 -4.65
CA LYS A 23 21.16 -1.72 -3.92
C LYS A 23 21.71 -0.75 -2.87
N ALA A 24 21.83 0.53 -3.23
CA ALA A 24 22.37 1.59 -2.37
C ALA A 24 21.65 1.69 -1.01
N GLY A 25 20.42 1.17 -0.92
CA GLY A 25 19.69 1.06 0.34
C GLY A 25 20.35 0.15 1.40
N ASN A 26 21.10 -0.89 1.01
CA ASN A 26 21.68 -1.82 1.99
C ASN A 26 22.98 -1.31 2.62
N ILE A 27 23.78 -0.54 1.85
CA ILE A 27 25.05 -0.01 2.34
C ILE A 27 24.82 1.12 3.34
N GLY A 28 23.87 2.03 3.07
CA GLY A 28 23.50 3.07 4.02
C GLY A 28 22.98 2.52 5.34
N MET A 29 22.15 1.47 5.28
CA MET A 29 21.66 0.75 6.48
C MET A 29 22.81 0.13 7.27
N ALA A 30 23.75 -0.55 6.61
CA ALA A 30 24.88 -1.19 7.27
C ALA A 30 25.80 -0.16 7.96
N VAL A 31 26.04 0.98 7.33
CA VAL A 31 26.84 2.08 7.92
C VAL A 31 26.15 2.69 9.14
N MET A 32 24.82 2.91 9.09
CA MET A 32 24.07 3.43 10.24
C MET A 32 24.07 2.45 11.42
N VAL A 33 23.92 1.15 11.16
CA VAL A 33 24.01 0.11 12.20
C VAL A 33 25.41 0.04 12.80
N LEU A 34 26.46 0.18 11.98
CA LEU A 34 27.84 0.19 12.46
C LEU A 34 28.12 1.40 13.37
N VAL A 35 27.73 2.61 12.96
CA VAL A 35 27.89 3.84 13.75
C VAL A 35 27.14 3.73 15.08
N PHE A 36 25.94 3.16 15.06
CA PHE A 36 25.14 2.92 16.26
C PHE A 36 25.77 1.93 17.22
N LEU A 37 26.31 0.81 16.73
CA LEU A 37 27.04 -0.15 17.56
C LEU A 37 28.29 0.48 18.20
N VAL A 38 29.01 1.31 17.45
CA VAL A 38 30.17 2.05 17.98
C VAL A 38 29.75 3.02 19.10
N ALA A 39 28.64 3.74 18.92
CA ALA A 39 28.11 4.65 19.95
C ALA A 39 27.69 3.89 21.22
N VAL A 40 27.05 2.74 21.09
CA VAL A 40 26.65 1.87 22.22
C VAL A 40 27.87 1.38 22.99
N VAL A 41 28.91 0.92 22.30
CA VAL A 41 30.14 0.42 22.94
C VAL A 41 30.89 1.54 23.67
N PHE A 42 30.96 2.73 23.08
CA PHE A 42 31.55 3.90 23.73
C PHE A 42 30.76 4.36 24.96
N ALA A 43 29.42 4.30 24.90
CA ALA A 43 28.57 4.66 26.03
C ALA A 43 28.65 3.62 27.17
N ALA A 44 28.76 2.33 26.84
CA ALA A 44 28.87 1.26 27.84
C ALA A 44 30.22 1.25 28.59
N ASN A 45 31.29 1.77 27.98
CA ASN A 45 32.65 1.71 28.55
C ASN A 45 32.92 2.74 29.67
N GLN A 46 32.01 3.69 29.94
CA GLN A 46 32.16 4.71 31.00
C GLN A 46 31.47 4.33 32.34
N ASN A 47 30.93 3.12 32.49
CA ASN A 47 30.14 2.70 33.67
C ASN A 47 29.06 3.73 34.09
N ASP A 48 28.47 4.41 33.10
CA ASP A 48 27.41 5.40 33.30
C ASP A 48 26.06 4.74 33.01
N VAL A 49 25.10 4.93 33.91
CA VAL A 49 23.74 4.36 33.83
C VAL A 49 23.07 4.75 32.51
N ILE A 50 23.39 5.95 32.02
CA ILE A 50 22.89 6.49 30.75
C ILE A 50 23.36 5.63 29.57
N GLY A 51 24.61 5.13 29.59
CA GLY A 51 25.14 4.28 28.53
C GLY A 51 24.46 2.92 28.45
N TRP A 52 24.12 2.33 29.59
CA TRP A 52 23.36 1.07 29.64
C TRP A 52 21.92 1.24 29.15
N ILE A 53 21.26 2.36 29.49
CA ILE A 53 19.91 2.67 28.98
C ILE A 53 19.93 2.80 27.46
N VAL A 54 20.89 3.57 26.93
CA VAL A 54 21.05 3.74 25.47
C VAL A 54 21.35 2.38 24.83
N ALA A 55 22.21 1.54 25.42
CA ALA A 55 22.53 0.21 24.89
C ALA A 55 21.30 -0.70 24.79
N ILE A 56 20.44 -0.75 25.82
CA ILE A 56 19.24 -1.60 25.84
C ILE A 56 18.21 -1.12 24.82
N ILE A 57 17.93 0.19 24.79
CA ILE A 57 16.99 0.79 23.83
C ILE A 57 17.49 0.51 22.41
N SER A 58 18.80 0.65 22.22
CA SER A 58 19.46 0.44 20.94
C SER A 58 19.33 -1.00 20.46
N LEU A 59 19.57 -1.96 21.35
CA LEU A 59 19.43 -3.39 21.07
C LEU A 59 17.97 -3.75 20.74
N GLY A 60 17.00 -3.14 21.43
CA GLY A 60 15.57 -3.29 21.14
C GLY A 60 15.21 -2.86 19.72
N TRP A 61 15.70 -1.70 19.28
CA TRP A 61 15.50 -1.21 17.91
C TRP A 61 16.15 -2.10 16.86
N LEU A 62 17.33 -2.66 17.14
CA LEU A 62 18.04 -3.55 16.22
C LEU A 62 17.29 -4.88 16.04
N VAL A 63 16.75 -5.46 17.12
CA VAL A 63 15.91 -6.66 17.06
C VAL A 63 14.62 -6.38 16.28
N LEU A 64 13.97 -5.23 16.53
CA LEU A 64 12.76 -4.84 15.81
C LEU A 64 13.03 -4.67 14.31
N ALA A 65 14.13 -3.99 13.94
CA ALA A 65 14.53 -3.83 12.54
C ALA A 65 14.85 -5.19 11.89
N ALA A 66 15.56 -6.08 12.58
CA ALA A 66 15.81 -7.43 12.11
C ALA A 66 14.50 -8.19 11.87
N PHE A 67 13.57 -8.15 12.83
CA PHE A 67 12.27 -8.79 12.72
C PHE A 67 11.48 -8.29 11.50
N VAL A 68 11.46 -6.98 11.25
CA VAL A 68 10.80 -6.39 10.07
C VAL A 68 11.48 -6.87 8.78
N VAL A 69 12.81 -6.82 8.70
CA VAL A 69 13.55 -7.22 7.49
C VAL A 69 13.36 -8.71 7.18
N PHE A 70 13.42 -9.57 8.19
CA PHE A 70 13.21 -11.00 8.02
C PHE A 70 11.73 -11.33 7.74
N GLY A 71 10.79 -10.64 8.39
CA GLY A 71 9.35 -10.76 8.14
C GLY A 71 8.95 -10.38 6.71
N VAL A 72 9.42 -9.22 6.23
CA VAL A 72 9.15 -8.75 4.86
C VAL A 72 9.82 -9.64 3.81
N ARG A 73 11.06 -10.10 4.05
CA ARG A 73 11.72 -11.08 3.18
C ARG A 73 10.98 -12.43 3.12
N GLY A 74 10.39 -12.86 4.23
CA GLY A 74 9.54 -14.07 4.28
C GLY A 74 8.20 -13.88 3.54
N ALA A 75 7.54 -12.74 3.74
CA ALA A 75 6.24 -12.44 3.13
C ALA A 75 6.33 -12.28 1.60
N THR A 76 7.40 -11.65 1.10
CA THR A 76 7.63 -11.47 -0.33
C THR A 76 7.88 -12.79 -1.08
N ARG A 77 8.46 -13.80 -0.43
CA ARG A 77 8.60 -15.14 -1.02
C ARG A 77 7.24 -15.83 -1.19
N LYS A 78 6.42 -15.83 -0.14
CA LYS A 78 5.06 -16.44 -0.18
C LYS A 78 4.11 -15.71 -1.14
N ALA A 79 4.24 -14.38 -1.25
CA ALA A 79 3.45 -13.61 -2.20
C ALA A 79 3.79 -13.95 -3.67
N ARG A 80 5.08 -14.12 -3.99
CA ARG A 80 5.52 -14.49 -5.36
C ARG A 80 4.99 -15.85 -5.78
N GLU A 81 4.94 -16.81 -4.87
CA GLU A 81 4.35 -18.13 -5.13
C GLU A 81 2.86 -18.01 -5.45
N LYS A 82 2.09 -17.23 -4.67
CA LYS A 82 0.67 -17.00 -4.94
C LYS A 82 0.41 -16.24 -6.23
N PHE A 83 1.22 -15.23 -6.55
CA PHE A 83 1.12 -14.50 -7.83
C PHE A 83 1.47 -15.38 -9.03
N ALA A 84 2.45 -16.28 -8.90
CA ALA A 84 2.77 -17.24 -9.96
C ALA A 84 1.62 -18.22 -10.23
N THR A 85 0.94 -18.70 -9.18
CA THR A 85 -0.24 -19.57 -9.33
C THR A 85 -1.41 -18.84 -9.98
N ILE A 86 -1.71 -17.61 -9.55
CA ILE A 86 -2.80 -16.79 -10.13
C ILE A 86 -2.51 -16.45 -11.60
N GLN A 87 -1.26 -16.10 -11.92
CA GLN A 87 -0.86 -15.78 -13.30
C GLN A 87 -0.92 -17.03 -14.20
N ALA A 88 -0.59 -18.21 -13.68
CA ALA A 88 -0.75 -19.47 -14.40
C ALA A 88 -2.22 -19.84 -14.62
N ASP A 89 -3.09 -19.58 -13.65
CA ASP A 89 -4.54 -19.81 -13.76
C ASP A 89 -5.18 -18.85 -14.78
N LEU A 90 -4.76 -17.59 -14.77
CA LEU A 90 -5.19 -16.58 -15.73
C LEU A 90 -4.69 -16.86 -17.16
N ALA A 91 -3.45 -17.34 -17.31
CA ALA A 91 -2.91 -17.77 -18.60
C ALA A 91 -3.61 -19.05 -19.12
N GLY A 92 -3.99 -19.96 -18.22
CA GLY A 92 -4.83 -21.13 -18.53
C GLY A 92 -6.25 -20.75 -18.96
N GLN A 93 -6.81 -19.70 -18.35
CA GLN A 93 -8.12 -19.15 -18.71
C GLN A 93 -8.08 -18.38 -20.05
N ALA A 94 -7.01 -17.63 -20.32
CA ALA A 94 -6.77 -16.99 -21.62
C ALA A 94 -6.62 -18.02 -22.76
N SER A 95 -6.05 -19.19 -22.47
CA SER A 95 -5.92 -20.30 -23.42
C SER A 95 -7.22 -21.10 -23.63
N ARG A 96 -8.20 -20.95 -22.73
CA ARG A 96 -9.53 -21.55 -22.81
C ARG A 96 -10.61 -20.60 -23.35
N HIS A 97 -10.28 -19.33 -23.55
CA HIS A 97 -11.20 -18.33 -24.13
C HIS A 97 -11.13 -18.32 -25.67
N GLY A 98 -11.18 -19.52 -26.25
CA GLY A 98 -11.55 -19.74 -27.64
C GLY A 98 -12.91 -20.41 -27.65
N SER A 99 -13.96 -19.65 -27.99
CA SER A 99 -15.35 -20.10 -28.22
C SER A 99 -16.27 -20.19 -26.99
N GLY A 100 -17.14 -19.18 -26.80
CA GLY A 100 -18.35 -19.29 -25.99
C GLY A 100 -19.00 -17.93 -25.66
N PRO A 101 -20.30 -17.69 -25.93
CA PRO A 101 -20.93 -16.40 -25.71
C PRO A 101 -21.29 -16.18 -24.23
N HIS A 102 -20.42 -15.47 -23.51
CA HIS A 102 -20.69 -14.97 -22.15
C HIS A 102 -20.46 -13.44 -22.11
N GLY A 103 -21.34 -12.68 -22.76
CA GLY A 103 -21.32 -11.21 -22.77
C GLY A 103 -21.97 -10.55 -21.55
N GLY A 104 -22.43 -11.31 -20.56
CA GLY A 104 -23.13 -10.77 -19.38
C GLY A 104 -22.25 -10.57 -18.14
N THR A 105 -21.20 -11.37 -17.95
CA THR A 105 -20.41 -11.40 -16.71
C THR A 105 -19.34 -10.31 -16.65
N GLU A 106 -18.73 -9.95 -17.79
CA GLU A 106 -17.68 -8.93 -17.85
C GLU A 106 -18.24 -7.52 -17.58
N LEU A 107 -19.43 -7.21 -18.11
CA LEU A 107 -20.10 -5.93 -17.88
C LEU A 107 -20.53 -5.75 -16.41
N VAL A 108 -20.96 -6.83 -15.76
CA VAL A 108 -21.33 -6.83 -14.34
C VAL A 108 -20.10 -6.66 -13.46
N GLU A 109 -18.97 -7.27 -13.79
CA GLU A 109 -17.73 -7.14 -13.01
C GLU A 109 -17.12 -5.72 -13.12
N GLU A 110 -17.16 -5.12 -14.31
CA GLU A 110 -16.75 -3.71 -14.49
C GLU A 110 -17.68 -2.73 -13.75
N GLU A 111 -19.00 -2.97 -13.79
CA GLU A 111 -19.99 -2.16 -13.09
C GLU A 111 -19.86 -2.26 -11.57
N VAL A 112 -19.70 -3.47 -11.03
CA VAL A 112 -19.46 -3.71 -9.59
C VAL A 112 -18.16 -3.05 -9.14
N THR A 113 -17.10 -3.15 -9.94
CA THR A 113 -15.81 -2.49 -9.63
C THR A 113 -15.96 -0.97 -9.58
N ARG A 114 -16.72 -0.39 -10.52
CA ARG A 114 -17.01 1.06 -10.53
C ARG A 114 -17.84 1.48 -9.30
N ILE A 115 -18.87 0.71 -8.95
CA ILE A 115 -19.73 0.97 -7.78
C ILE A 115 -18.90 0.93 -6.49
N ASN A 116 -18.01 -0.05 -6.36
CA ASN A 116 -17.09 -0.18 -5.23
C ASN A 116 -16.11 1.01 -5.16
N ALA A 117 -15.52 1.42 -6.29
CA ALA A 117 -14.63 2.58 -6.32
C ALA A 117 -15.34 3.88 -5.89
N VAL A 118 -16.57 4.11 -6.35
CA VAL A 118 -17.37 5.28 -5.94
C VAL A 118 -17.75 5.21 -4.46
N ARG A 119 -18.08 4.02 -3.95
CA ARG A 119 -18.34 3.80 -2.53
C ARG A 119 -17.11 4.11 -1.69
N ASP A 120 -15.95 3.58 -2.07
CA ASP A 120 -14.70 3.77 -1.34
C ASP A 120 -14.29 5.25 -1.32
N GLN A 121 -14.49 5.97 -2.43
CA GLN A 121 -14.31 7.42 -2.49
C GLN A 121 -15.23 8.18 -1.53
N LYS A 122 -16.50 7.78 -1.44
CA LYS A 122 -17.47 8.38 -0.49
C LYS A 122 -17.10 8.07 0.97
N LEU A 123 -16.66 6.86 1.25
CA LEU A 123 -16.21 6.45 2.58
C LEU A 123 -14.97 7.23 3.01
N ASP A 124 -13.97 7.39 2.13
CA ASP A 124 -12.79 8.23 2.38
C ASP A 124 -13.19 9.67 2.72
N HIS A 125 -14.14 10.24 1.96
CA HIS A 125 -14.66 11.56 2.24
C HIS A 125 -15.36 11.66 3.60
N SER A 126 -16.20 10.68 3.94
CA SER A 126 -16.83 10.59 5.27
C SER A 126 -15.80 10.55 6.39
N PHE A 127 -14.72 9.77 6.25
CA PHE A 127 -13.67 9.72 7.27
C PHE A 127 -12.89 11.04 7.40
N LYS A 128 -12.66 11.77 6.31
CA LYS A 128 -12.06 13.11 6.36
C LYS A 128 -12.92 14.10 7.13
N ILE A 129 -14.25 14.06 6.96
CA ILE A 129 -15.18 14.90 7.73
C ILE A 129 -15.05 14.59 9.23
N VAL A 130 -15.04 13.32 9.61
CA VAL A 130 -14.87 12.91 11.01
C VAL A 130 -13.53 13.42 11.59
N GLN A 131 -12.44 13.39 10.82
CA GLN A 131 -11.15 13.92 11.25
C GLN A 131 -11.18 15.44 11.49
N VAL A 132 -11.82 16.18 10.58
CA VAL A 132 -11.97 17.63 10.73
C VAL A 132 -12.80 17.94 11.98
N GLN A 133 -13.92 17.25 12.19
CA GLN A 133 -14.77 17.48 13.35
C GLN A 133 -14.11 17.05 14.66
N ALA A 134 -13.32 15.98 14.66
CA ALA A 134 -12.52 15.58 15.82
C ALA A 134 -11.48 16.66 16.19
N ARG A 135 -10.94 17.39 15.21
CA ARG A 135 -10.07 18.55 15.47
C ARG A 135 -10.87 19.71 16.07
N VAL A 136 -12.03 20.03 15.50
CA VAL A 136 -12.93 21.07 16.04
C VAL A 136 -13.28 20.78 17.51
N ILE A 137 -13.62 19.53 17.84
CA ILE A 137 -13.89 19.15 19.23
C ILE A 137 -12.69 19.47 20.12
N ARG A 138 -11.48 19.04 19.75
CA ARG A 138 -10.26 19.33 20.54
C ARG A 138 -10.00 20.82 20.72
N ASP A 139 -10.26 21.61 19.68
CA ASP A 139 -9.98 23.05 19.69
C ASP A 139 -10.97 23.83 20.57
N TYR A 140 -12.23 23.37 20.66
CA TYR A 140 -13.32 24.04 21.37
C TYR A 140 -13.73 23.37 22.68
N LEU A 141 -13.17 22.21 23.02
CA LEU A 141 -13.43 21.52 24.29
C LEU A 141 -13.07 22.43 25.47
N GLY A 142 -14.04 22.63 26.38
CA GLY A 142 -13.88 23.52 27.53
C GLY A 142 -13.91 25.02 27.20
N LYS A 143 -14.11 25.40 25.92
CA LYS A 143 -14.24 26.79 25.48
C LYS A 143 -15.65 27.12 25.00
N ASP A 144 -16.19 26.28 24.11
CA ASP A 144 -17.53 26.45 23.53
C ASP A 144 -18.21 25.09 23.38
N SER A 145 -19.15 24.79 24.28
CA SER A 145 -19.91 23.54 24.25
C SER A 145 -20.83 23.43 23.03
N GLY A 146 -21.34 24.55 22.50
CA GLY A 146 -22.21 24.55 21.33
C GLY A 146 -21.47 24.25 20.02
N MET A 147 -20.18 24.56 19.94
CA MET A 147 -19.32 24.11 18.83
C MET A 147 -19.00 22.62 18.93
N VAL A 148 -18.76 22.12 20.15
CA VAL A 148 -18.51 20.69 20.38
C VAL A 148 -19.75 19.85 20.06
N GLU A 149 -20.93 20.27 20.49
CA GLU A 149 -22.19 19.57 20.24
C GLU A 149 -22.47 19.43 18.74
N ARG A 150 -22.34 20.52 17.96
CA ARG A 150 -22.53 20.50 16.50
C ARG A 150 -21.51 19.64 15.77
N ALA A 151 -20.27 19.62 16.26
CA ALA A 151 -19.23 18.76 15.71
C ALA A 151 -19.54 17.28 15.96
N LEU A 152 -20.01 16.94 17.18
CA LEU A 152 -20.46 15.59 17.53
C LEU A 152 -21.67 15.15 16.68
N GLU A 153 -22.68 16.01 16.53
CA GLU A 153 -23.85 15.76 15.67
C GLU A 153 -23.41 15.46 14.22
N THR A 154 -22.47 16.25 13.68
CA THR A 154 -21.95 16.03 12.33
C THR A 154 -21.23 14.69 12.21
N ILE A 155 -20.46 14.29 13.24
CA ILE A 155 -19.80 12.98 13.28
C ILE A 155 -20.84 11.87 13.30
N GLU A 156 -21.92 12.00 14.08
CA GLU A 156 -22.98 10.99 14.17
C GLU A 156 -23.70 10.81 12.82
N ILE A 157 -24.13 11.90 12.19
CA ILE A 157 -24.77 11.87 10.85
C ILE A 157 -23.83 11.22 9.83
N THR A 158 -22.55 11.61 9.85
CA THR A 158 -21.54 11.07 8.92
C THR A 158 -21.29 9.58 9.16
N ALA A 159 -21.22 9.16 10.41
CA ALA A 159 -21.04 7.76 10.78
C ALA A 159 -22.24 6.89 10.39
N HIS A 160 -23.46 7.41 10.53
CA HIS A 160 -24.68 6.72 10.10
C HIS A 160 -24.68 6.50 8.58
N ASN A 161 -24.39 7.56 7.82
CA ASN A 161 -24.30 7.50 6.36
C ASN A 161 -23.17 6.57 5.88
N GLY A 162 -22.00 6.65 6.52
CA GLY A 162 -20.86 5.78 6.25
C GLY A 162 -21.16 4.30 6.51
N ARG A 163 -21.78 3.99 7.65
CA ARG A 163 -22.18 2.63 8.02
C ARG A 163 -23.18 2.03 7.03
N GLY A 164 -24.14 2.82 6.55
CA GLY A 164 -25.10 2.39 5.53
C GLY A 164 -24.46 2.00 4.20
N MET A 165 -23.32 2.60 3.85
CA MET A 165 -22.57 2.27 2.63
C MET A 165 -21.80 0.94 2.76
N ILE A 166 -21.39 0.55 3.97
CA ILE A 166 -20.66 -0.70 4.25
C ILE A 166 -21.61 -1.92 4.24
N LYS A 167 -22.80 -1.82 4.82
CA LYS A 167 -23.76 -2.96 4.92
C LYS A 167 -24.39 -3.39 3.58
N LYS A 168 -24.23 -2.61 2.51
CA LYS A 168 -24.86 -2.91 1.21
C LYS A 168 -24.26 -4.12 0.47
N ASP A 169 -23.14 -4.67 0.96
CA ASP A 169 -22.49 -5.88 0.40
C ASP A 169 -22.97 -7.21 1.03
N ASP A 170 -23.71 -7.21 2.14
CA ASP A 170 -24.05 -8.44 2.88
C ASP A 170 -25.23 -9.25 2.28
N GLY A 171 -25.48 -9.17 0.97
CA GLY A 171 -26.39 -10.08 0.26
C GLY A 171 -27.71 -9.48 -0.21
N GLY A 172 -27.64 -8.48 -1.10
CA GLY A 172 -28.77 -8.17 -1.96
C GLY A 172 -28.97 -9.30 -2.96
N GLU A 173 -30.09 -10.02 -2.87
CA GLU A 173 -30.50 -10.97 -3.92
C GLU A 173 -30.39 -10.32 -5.31
N PRO A 174 -29.96 -11.08 -6.34
CA PRO A 174 -30.03 -10.60 -7.71
C PRO A 174 -31.48 -10.22 -8.01
N VAL A 175 -31.72 -8.97 -8.39
CA VAL A 175 -33.05 -8.51 -8.77
C VAL A 175 -33.47 -9.28 -10.02
N SER A 176 -34.27 -10.32 -9.84
CA SER A 176 -34.86 -11.13 -10.91
C SER A 176 -35.99 -10.34 -11.56
N GLY A 177 -35.65 -9.39 -12.42
CA GLY A 177 -36.60 -8.72 -13.30
C GLY A 177 -36.79 -9.49 -14.60
N THR A 178 -38.01 -9.95 -14.89
CA THR A 178 -38.37 -10.44 -16.23
C THR A 178 -38.40 -9.24 -17.18
N VAL A 179 -37.56 -9.27 -18.22
CA VAL A 179 -37.65 -8.32 -19.34
C VAL A 179 -38.89 -8.71 -20.15
N VAL A 180 -39.93 -7.89 -20.10
CA VAL A 180 -41.07 -8.00 -21.01
C VAL A 180 -40.68 -7.30 -22.31
N ASN A 181 -40.58 -8.07 -23.39
CA ASN A 181 -40.39 -7.58 -24.75
C ASN A 181 -41.75 -7.59 -25.47
#